data_AF-A0A843E3Z2-F1
#
_entry.id   AF-A0A843E3Z2-F1
#
_cell.length_a   1.000
_cell.length_b   1.000
_cell.length_c   1.000
_cell.angle_alpha   90.00
_cell.angle_beta   90.00
_cell.angle_gamma   90.00
#
_symmetry.space_group_name_H-M   'P 1'
#
loop_
_entity.id
_entity.type
_entity.pdbx_description
1 polymer ?
#
loop_
_entity_poly.entity_id
_entity_poly.type
_entity_poly.pdbx_seq_one_letter_code
_entity_poly.pdbx_strand_id
1 'polypeptide(L)'
;MGDRIVVDITDGTDHTPSFYGHWCGLRAIKVLNDLVRRGEHNGIHSLMCNFVTTIMDGRPHPYSYYIYNHGEAEGTADWDNFTWTFDTSKNTWTTTYPELRGKTLTMEAADEFVKRERPCLYRECKCEEYGSEGCMLRYSESAGSE
;
A
#
# COMPACT_ATOMS: atom_id res chain seq x y z
N MET A 1 -0.75 -16.93 -1.99
CA MET A 1 -1.73 -16.05 -2.69
C MET A 1 -1.14 -14.66 -2.68
N GLY A 2 -1.10 -13.97 -3.82
CA GLY A 2 -0.43 -12.67 -3.93
C GLY A 2 -1.15 -11.57 -3.14
N ASP A 3 -0.38 -10.62 -2.61
CA ASP A 3 -0.86 -9.40 -1.95
C ASP A 3 -1.60 -8.52 -2.96
N ARG A 4 -2.84 -8.89 -3.23
CA ARG A 4 -3.80 -8.20 -4.08
C ARG A 4 -4.66 -7.33 -3.16
N ILE A 5 -4.40 -6.03 -3.15
CA ILE A 5 -5.18 -5.08 -2.36
C ILE A 5 -5.60 -3.90 -3.21
N VAL A 6 -6.70 -3.28 -2.80
CA VAL A 6 -7.08 -1.94 -3.25
C VAL A 6 -6.67 -0.95 -2.18
N VAL A 7 -6.07 0.18 -2.56
CA VAL A 7 -5.82 1.31 -1.68
C VAL A 7 -6.68 2.48 -2.11
N ASP A 8 -7.51 2.94 -1.19
CA ASP A 8 -8.28 4.17 -1.30
C ASP A 8 -7.72 5.22 -0.32
N ILE A 9 -7.66 6.47 -0.76
CA ILE A 9 -7.24 7.59 0.08
C ILE A 9 -8.37 8.61 0.11
N THR A 10 -8.75 9.02 1.32
CA THR A 10 -9.81 10.02 1.54
C THR A 10 -9.38 11.02 2.61
N ASP A 11 -9.94 12.22 2.57
CA ASP A 11 -9.87 13.20 3.66
C ASP A 11 -11.19 13.29 4.46
N GLY A 12 -12.11 12.35 4.23
CA GLY A 12 -13.45 12.33 4.80
C GLY A 12 -14.50 13.10 3.99
N THR A 13 -14.09 13.89 2.99
CA THR A 13 -14.99 14.63 2.09
C THR A 13 -14.85 14.24 0.64
N ASP A 14 -13.64 13.87 0.22
CA ASP A 14 -13.32 13.46 -1.14
C ASP A 14 -12.49 12.17 -1.15
N HIS A 15 -12.40 11.53 -2.32
CA HIS A 15 -11.64 10.32 -2.55
C HIS A 15 -10.71 10.48 -3.74
N THR A 16 -9.51 9.92 -3.62
CA THR A 16 -8.65 9.71 -4.78
C THR A 16 -9.19 8.57 -5.65
N PRO A 17 -8.73 8.46 -6.91
CA PRO A 17 -8.83 7.20 -7.64
C PRO A 17 -8.29 6.03 -6.80
N SER A 18 -8.90 4.86 -6.98
CA SER A 18 -8.56 3.62 -6.27
C SER A 18 -7.34 2.98 -6.93
N PHE A 19 -6.33 2.65 -6.12
CA PHE A 19 -5.13 1.95 -6.56
C PHE A 19 -5.29 0.44 -6.39
N TYR A 20 -5.23 -0.32 -7.47
CA TYR A 20 -5.29 -1.77 -7.45
C TYR A 20 -3.89 -2.34 -7.58
N GLY A 21 -3.31 -2.78 -6.47
CA GLY A 21 -1.97 -3.34 -6.44
C GLY A 21 -1.99 -4.85 -6.65
N HIS A 22 -1.54 -5.33 -7.81
CA HIS A 22 -1.29 -6.75 -8.01
C HIS A 22 0.17 -7.08 -7.66
N TRP A 23 0.36 -7.86 -6.60
CA TRP A 23 1.67 -8.33 -6.10
C TRP A 23 2.52 -7.27 -5.39
N CYS A 24 1.99 -6.05 -5.21
CA CYS A 24 2.60 -4.97 -4.44
C CYS A 24 1.76 -4.53 -3.22
N GLY A 25 0.74 -5.31 -2.84
CA GLY A 25 -0.31 -4.83 -1.96
C GLY A 25 0.15 -4.44 -0.56
N LEU A 26 0.67 -5.35 0.26
CA LEU A 26 1.06 -4.99 1.64
C LEU A 26 2.24 -4.00 1.69
N ARG A 27 3.07 -3.97 0.63
CA ARG A 27 4.07 -2.90 0.43
C ARG A 27 3.41 -1.52 0.32
N ALA A 28 2.25 -1.43 -0.30
CA ALA A 28 1.53 -0.18 -0.50
C ALA A 28 1.15 0.48 0.83
N ILE A 29 0.64 -0.31 1.79
CA ILE A 29 0.28 0.19 3.13
C ILE A 29 1.50 0.83 3.81
N LYS A 30 2.64 0.14 3.81
CA LYS A 30 3.90 0.67 4.36
C LYS A 30 4.32 1.97 3.66
N VAL A 31 4.33 1.97 2.32
CA VAL A 31 4.76 3.13 1.52
C VAL A 31 3.88 4.34 1.81
N LEU A 32 2.56 4.16 1.89
CA LEU A 32 1.66 5.27 2.21
C LEU A 32 1.91 5.79 3.63
N ASN A 33 2.06 4.90 4.61
CA ASN A 33 2.40 5.31 5.97
C ASN A 33 3.70 6.12 6.04
N ASP A 34 4.74 5.68 5.34
CA ASP A 34 6.03 6.38 5.31
C ASP A 34 5.92 7.77 4.65
N LEU A 35 5.15 7.89 3.56
CA LEU A 35 4.91 9.17 2.89
C LEU A 35 4.15 10.17 3.77
N VAL A 36 3.11 9.71 4.46
CA VAL A 36 2.34 10.54 5.39
C VAL A 36 3.22 11.01 6.54
N ARG A 37 4.08 10.15 7.11
CA ARG A 37 5.03 10.52 8.17
C ARG A 37 6.06 11.57 7.74
N ARG A 38 6.49 11.54 6.48
CA ARG A 38 7.41 12.55 5.92
C ARG A 38 6.72 13.90 5.72
N GLY A 39 5.39 13.92 5.58
CA GLY A 39 4.62 15.15 5.42
C GLY A 39 4.85 15.87 4.08
N GLU A 40 5.49 15.22 3.11
CA GLU A 40 5.82 15.78 1.80
C GLU A 40 4.66 15.63 0.81
N HIS A 41 3.47 16.12 1.17
CA HIS A 41 2.29 16.09 0.30
C HIS A 41 1.37 17.29 0.51
N ASN A 42 0.71 17.74 -0.55
CA ASN A 42 -0.28 18.82 -0.51
C ASN A 42 -1.69 18.26 -0.80
N GLY A 43 -2.33 17.68 0.22
CA GLY A 43 -3.63 17.03 0.10
C GLY A 43 -3.59 15.61 -0.47
N ILE A 44 -4.76 14.98 -0.58
CA ILE A 44 -4.90 13.55 -0.91
C ILE A 44 -4.43 13.19 -2.33
N HIS A 45 -4.62 14.08 -3.31
CA HIS A 45 -4.19 13.82 -4.69
C HIS A 45 -2.66 13.86 -4.84
N SER A 46 -2.00 14.84 -4.21
CA SER A 46 -0.53 14.89 -4.18
C SER A 46 0.05 13.68 -3.47
N LEU A 47 -0.59 13.23 -2.38
CA LEU A 47 -0.20 12.01 -1.68
C LEU A 47 -0.33 10.78 -2.57
N MET A 48 -1.45 10.63 -3.31
CA MET A 48 -1.67 9.53 -4.25
C MET A 48 -0.61 9.49 -5.36
N CYS A 49 -0.25 10.64 -5.94
CA CYS A 49 0.82 10.72 -6.94
C CYS A 49 2.16 10.24 -6.36
N ASN A 50 2.57 10.76 -5.20
CA ASN A 50 3.82 10.37 -4.55
C ASN A 50 3.82 8.88 -4.18
N PHE A 51 2.67 8.36 -3.77
CA PHE A 51 2.45 6.95 -3.45
C PHE A 51 2.67 6.04 -4.66
N VAL A 52 2.04 6.33 -5.80
CA VAL A 52 2.23 5.54 -7.03
C VAL A 52 3.68 5.58 -7.48
N THR A 53 4.30 6.76 -7.50
CA THR A 53 5.71 6.92 -7.89
C THR A 53 6.65 6.10 -6.98
N THR A 54 6.39 6.10 -5.67
CA THR A 54 7.23 5.41 -4.68
C THR A 54 7.04 3.89 -4.72
N ILE A 55 5.81 3.40 -4.93
CA ILE A 55 5.57 1.95 -5.09
C ILE A 55 6.29 1.42 -6.32
N MET A 56 6.22 2.14 -7.43
CA MET A 56 6.80 1.74 -8.70
C MET A 56 8.30 2.01 -8.77
N ASP A 57 8.88 2.67 -7.77
CA ASP A 57 10.27 3.14 -7.79
C ASP A 57 10.61 3.95 -9.06
N GLY A 58 9.60 4.64 -9.61
CA GLY A 58 9.70 5.35 -10.89
C GLY A 58 10.06 4.47 -12.12
N ARG A 59 9.92 3.15 -12.05
CA ARG A 59 10.34 2.21 -13.10
C ARG A 59 9.22 1.27 -13.55
N PRO A 60 9.28 0.75 -14.79
CA PRO A 60 8.46 -0.41 -15.18
C PRO A 60 8.75 -1.57 -14.23
N HIS A 61 7.72 -2.07 -13.56
CA HIS A 61 7.83 -3.19 -12.62
C HIS A 61 7.05 -4.39 -13.17
N PRO A 62 7.50 -5.65 -12.96
CA PRO A 62 6.68 -6.84 -13.24
C PRO A 62 5.38 -6.92 -12.41
N TYR A 63 5.19 -6.01 -11.45
CA TYR A 63 3.94 -5.89 -10.69
C TYR A 63 3.01 -5.01 -11.51
N SER A 64 1.80 -5.50 -11.76
CA SER A 64 0.77 -4.69 -12.39
C SER A 64 0.08 -3.84 -11.32
N TYR A 65 -0.25 -2.61 -11.69
CA TYR A 65 -1.24 -1.85 -10.96
C TYR A 65 -2.26 -1.27 -11.95
N TYR A 66 -3.45 -1.01 -11.44
CA TYR A 66 -4.50 -0.32 -12.17
C TYR A 66 -4.99 0.85 -11.31
N ILE A 67 -5.42 1.91 -11.98
CA ILE A 67 -6.06 3.06 -11.34
C ILE A 67 -7.45 3.18 -11.96
N TYR A 68 -8.47 3.16 -11.12
CA TYR A 68 -9.86 3.37 -11.50
C TYR A 68 -10.40 4.56 -10.74
N ASN A 69 -11.37 5.28 -11.30
CA ASN A 69 -12.07 6.27 -10.50
C ASN A 69 -12.73 5.58 -9.31
N HIS A 70 -12.88 6.30 -8.20
CA HIS A 70 -13.46 5.73 -6.99
C HIS A 70 -14.83 5.12 -7.28
N GLY A 71 -15.04 3.86 -6.88
CA GLY A 71 -16.27 3.10 -7.11
C GLY A 71 -16.46 2.54 -8.54
N GLU A 72 -15.63 2.93 -9.53
CA GLU A 72 -15.80 2.49 -10.92
C GLU A 72 -15.47 1.01 -11.14
N ALA A 73 -14.57 0.47 -10.32
CA ALA A 73 -14.12 -0.92 -10.42
C ALA A 73 -14.93 -1.92 -9.58
N GLU A 74 -15.96 -1.44 -8.86
CA GLU A 74 -16.85 -2.29 -8.07
C GLU A 74 -17.48 -3.37 -8.96
N GLY A 75 -17.11 -4.63 -8.70
CA GLY A 75 -17.61 -5.79 -9.44
C GLY A 75 -16.82 -6.19 -10.70
N THR A 76 -15.78 -5.45 -11.12
CA THR A 76 -14.92 -5.83 -12.27
C THR A 76 -13.50 -6.21 -11.89
N ALA A 77 -12.90 -5.56 -10.88
CA ALA A 77 -11.55 -5.84 -10.42
C ALA A 77 -11.45 -6.31 -8.95
N ASP A 78 -12.55 -6.26 -8.19
CA ASP A 78 -12.53 -6.49 -6.74
C ASP A 78 -12.49 -7.96 -6.29
N TRP A 79 -12.66 -8.93 -7.21
CA TRP A 79 -13.05 -10.30 -6.82
C TRP A 79 -12.01 -11.04 -5.97
N ASP A 80 -10.75 -10.59 -5.98
CA ASP A 80 -9.65 -11.14 -5.18
C ASP A 80 -8.89 -10.09 -4.34
N ASN A 81 -9.39 -8.85 -4.24
CA ASN A 81 -8.67 -7.75 -3.58
C ASN A 81 -9.27 -7.39 -2.21
N PHE A 82 -8.43 -7.23 -1.19
CA PHE A 82 -8.86 -6.59 0.06
C PHE A 82 -8.70 -5.08 -0.05
N THR A 83 -9.76 -4.32 0.18
CA THR A 83 -9.72 -2.86 0.17
C THR A 83 -9.14 -2.36 1.48
N TRP A 84 -8.22 -1.41 1.39
CA TRP A 84 -7.62 -0.66 2.49
C TRP A 84 -7.86 0.81 2.24
N THR A 85 -8.66 1.44 3.09
CA THR A 85 -9.00 2.86 2.97
C THR A 85 -8.26 3.63 4.05
N PHE A 86 -7.44 4.60 3.62
CA PHE A 86 -6.74 5.52 4.49
C PHE A 86 -7.47 6.86 4.56
N ASP A 87 -7.81 7.28 5.78
CA ASP A 87 -8.41 8.59 6.07
C ASP A 87 -7.32 9.54 6.58
N THR A 88 -6.91 10.51 5.75
CA THR A 88 -5.86 11.48 6.08
C THR A 88 -6.30 12.49 7.14
N SER A 89 -7.60 12.69 7.34
CA SER A 89 -8.11 13.61 8.38
C SER A 89 -7.95 13.02 9.79
N LYS A 90 -7.96 11.69 9.89
CA LYS A 90 -7.84 10.93 11.15
C LYS A 90 -6.51 10.20 11.28
N ASN A 91 -5.75 10.08 10.18
CA ASN A 91 -4.57 9.22 10.06
C ASN A 91 -4.86 7.76 10.47
N THR A 92 -5.97 7.22 9.97
CA THR A 92 -6.40 5.85 10.29
C THR A 92 -6.73 5.04 9.05
N TRP A 93 -6.57 3.73 9.19
CA TRP A 93 -6.92 2.75 8.19
C TRP A 93 -8.22 2.02 8.56
N THR A 94 -8.99 1.66 7.53
CA THR A 94 -10.01 0.61 7.61
C THR A 94 -9.78 -0.38 6.48
N THR A 95 -10.27 -1.61 6.63
CA THR A 95 -10.06 -2.63 5.59
C THR A 95 -11.16 -3.68 5.54
N THR A 96 -11.33 -4.30 4.37
CA THR A 96 -12.16 -5.49 4.18
C THR A 96 -11.43 -6.80 4.49
N TYR A 97 -10.15 -6.76 4.89
CA TYR A 97 -9.39 -7.93 5.31
C TYR A 97 -10.10 -8.65 6.49
N PRO A 98 -10.38 -9.96 6.42
CA PRO A 98 -11.30 -10.63 7.35
C PRO A 98 -10.99 -10.44 8.84
N GLU A 99 -9.73 -10.52 9.27
CA GLU A 99 -9.33 -10.36 10.68
C GLU A 99 -9.46 -8.93 11.23
N LEU A 100 -9.50 -7.96 10.32
CA LEU A 100 -9.45 -6.53 10.61
C LEU A 100 -10.75 -5.82 10.26
N ARG A 101 -11.68 -6.52 9.60
CA ARG A 101 -12.96 -5.96 9.15
C ARG A 101 -13.74 -5.35 10.31
N GLY A 102 -14.22 -4.12 10.09
CA GLY A 102 -14.97 -3.35 11.09
C GLY A 102 -14.11 -2.70 12.17
N LYS A 103 -12.78 -2.82 12.10
CA LYS A 103 -11.85 -2.11 12.99
C LYS A 103 -11.30 -0.87 12.30
N THR A 104 -11.10 0.17 13.10
CA THR A 104 -10.27 1.32 12.74
C THR A 104 -8.87 1.07 13.29
N LEU A 105 -7.86 1.16 12.43
CA LEU A 105 -6.46 0.92 12.78
C LEU A 105 -5.69 2.24 12.75
N THR A 106 -4.81 2.45 13.71
CA THR A 106 -3.77 3.49 13.57
C THR A 106 -2.78 3.09 12.49
N MET A 107 -1.98 4.05 12.01
CA MET A 107 -0.87 3.76 11.10
C MET A 107 0.09 2.72 11.69
N GLU A 108 0.39 2.80 12.99
CA GLU A 108 1.23 1.84 13.70
C GLU A 108 0.61 0.45 13.72
N ALA A 109 -0.69 0.33 14.00
CA ALA A 109 -1.38 -0.97 14.01
C ALA A 109 -1.42 -1.60 12.61
N ALA A 110 -1.59 -0.79 11.56
CA ALA A 110 -1.49 -1.25 10.18
C ALA A 110 -0.05 -1.72 9.85
N ASP A 111 0.98 -0.96 10.26
CA ASP A 111 2.38 -1.38 10.09
C ASP A 111 2.70 -2.69 10.82
N GLU A 112 2.22 -2.88 12.05
CA GLU A 112 2.43 -4.13 12.78
C GLU A 112 1.78 -5.33 12.08
N PHE A 113 0.60 -5.13 11.47
CA PHE A 113 0.01 -6.14 10.61
C PHE A 113 0.90 -6.45 9.39
N VAL A 114 1.37 -5.42 8.66
CA VAL A 114 2.26 -5.62 7.50
C VAL A 114 3.57 -6.31 7.91
N LYS A 115 4.17 -5.93 9.05
CA LYS A 115 5.37 -6.58 9.60
C LYS A 115 5.16 -8.06 9.87
N ARG A 116 3.98 -8.44 10.37
CA ARG A 116 3.65 -9.83 10.67
C ARG A 116 3.46 -10.65 9.39
N GLU A 117 2.72 -10.14 8.42
CA GLU A 117 2.41 -10.85 7.17
C GLU A 117 3.58 -10.83 6.16
N ARG A 118 4.34 -9.72 6.11
CA ARG A 118 5.44 -9.46 5.18
C ARG A 118 6.66 -8.87 5.92
N PRO A 119 7.29 -9.63 6.82
CA PRO A 119 8.40 -9.14 7.65
C PRO A 119 9.57 -8.58 6.84
N CYS A 120 9.78 -9.12 5.65
CA CYS A 120 10.88 -8.75 4.77
C CYS A 120 10.78 -7.33 4.18
N LEU A 121 9.66 -6.64 4.36
CA LEU A 121 9.54 -5.21 4.05
C LEU A 121 10.19 -4.32 5.13
N TYR A 122 10.50 -4.86 6.31
CA TYR A 122 11.06 -4.12 7.45
C TYR A 122 12.42 -4.64 7.93
N ARG A 123 12.89 -5.77 7.38
CA ARG A 123 14.21 -6.34 7.69
C ARG A 123 14.74 -7.13 6.50
N GLU A 124 16.06 -7.30 6.44
CA GLU A 124 16.65 -8.25 5.48
C GLU A 124 16.14 -9.66 5.74
N CYS A 125 15.66 -10.33 4.70
CA CYS A 125 15.22 -11.72 4.74
C CYS A 125 16.04 -12.58 3.80
N LYS A 126 16.30 -13.82 4.22
CA LYS A 126 16.80 -14.85 3.30
C LYS A 126 15.68 -15.21 2.34
N CYS A 127 15.93 -15.00 1.05
CA CYS A 127 14.98 -15.28 -0.01
C CYS A 127 14.45 -16.71 0.01
N GLU A 128 15.26 -17.67 0.46
CA GLU A 128 14.92 -19.09 0.54
C GLU A 128 13.80 -19.42 1.56
N GLU A 129 13.59 -18.58 2.59
CA GLU A 129 12.56 -18.83 3.63
C GLU A 129 11.20 -18.21 3.28
N TYR A 130 11.18 -17.17 2.44
CA TYR A 130 9.98 -16.34 2.22
C TYR A 130 9.68 -16.01 0.75
N GLY A 131 10.49 -16.48 -0.21
CA GLY A 131 10.32 -16.20 -1.63
C GLY A 131 10.63 -17.41 -2.51
N SER A 132 9.70 -17.77 -3.40
CA SER A 132 10.04 -18.49 -4.64
C SER A 132 10.93 -17.60 -5.54
N GLU A 133 11.34 -18.10 -6.72
CA GLU A 133 12.31 -17.52 -7.69
C GLU A 133 12.21 -16.01 -8.05
N GLY A 134 11.29 -15.24 -7.48
CA GLY A 134 11.13 -13.80 -7.63
C GLY A 134 11.34 -12.98 -6.35
N CYS A 135 12.21 -13.41 -5.42
CA CYS A 135 12.53 -12.65 -4.22
C CYS A 135 13.25 -11.32 -4.54
N MET A 136 12.48 -10.29 -4.84
CA MET A 136 12.95 -8.90 -4.91
C MET A 136 12.59 -8.20 -3.60
N LEU A 137 13.39 -8.45 -2.56
CA LEU A 137 13.28 -7.78 -1.26
C LEU A 137 14.57 -7.02 -0.96
N ARG A 138 14.81 -5.97 -1.75
CA ARG A 138 15.53 -4.79 -1.27
C ARG A 138 14.77 -3.57 -1.77
N TYR A 139 14.06 -2.90 -0.86
CA TYR A 139 14.01 -1.45 -0.94
C TYR A 139 15.42 -1.02 -0.54
N SER A 140 16.27 -0.71 -1.51
CA SER A 140 17.54 -0.08 -1.18
C SER A 140 17.21 1.25 -0.51
N GLU A 141 17.55 1.42 0.76
CA GLU A 141 17.62 2.73 1.43
C GLU A 141 18.76 3.58 0.84
N SER A 142 18.86 3.68 -0.48
CA SER A 142 19.84 4.50 -1.17
C SER A 142 19.15 5.62 -1.94
N ALA A 143 18.48 6.49 -1.18
CA ALA A 143 18.31 7.89 -1.52
C ALA A 143 18.90 8.70 -0.35
N GLY A 144 20.23 8.66 -0.25
CA GLY A 144 21.00 9.22 0.85
C GLY A 144 22.45 8.75 0.78
N SER A 145 23.09 8.92 -0.38
CA SER A 145 24.55 8.94 -0.44
C SER A 145 24.98 10.38 -0.18
N GLU A 146 25.46 10.62 1.03
CA GLU A 146 26.55 11.57 1.27
C GLU A 146 27.80 10.79 1.66
#